data_AF-A0A7G5C425-F1
#
_entry.id   AF-A0A7G5C425-F1
#
_cell.length_a   1.000
_cell.length_b   1.000
_cell.length_c   1.000
_cell.angle_alpha   90.00
_cell.angle_beta   90.00
_cell.angle_gamma   90.00
#
_symmetry.space_group_name_H-M   'P 1'
#
loop_
_entity.id
_entity.type
_entity.pdbx_description
1 polymer ?
#
loop_
_entity_poly.entity_id
_entity_poly.type
_entity_poly.pdbx_seq_one_letter_code
_entity_poly.pdbx_strand_id
1 'polypeptide(L)'
;MEVVRLRTDIYKFVMKLIVKSLYKPKLLRTKEIIGFVMEPMDYWRIQEIPQALSYIRLKGGEKVLDIGSPKLSSLYLASTSRSDIHSTDLLDYFIPDYENIKKHLNLENLINDTADATKLKYENGEFDYVFSISVIEHIFSDDIAMKEIARVLKPGGLAIFTLPFHSDAVDEYHDAPYWSEEKGKVFYQHRYNKETLEQRIIVPSGLRTKEIKYFAERPIGELKLVDGVLTENIHHVKKYTEFFKKIKIPFVSSLISLHYWRKYQYDIQNPDQNTRCILLVLEKAGNEPC
;
A
#
# COMPACT_ATOMS: atom_id res chain seq x y z
N MET A 1 -10.19 -13.53 -12.41
CA MET A 1 -11.32 -13.87 -11.50
C MET A 1 -10.94 -13.74 -10.03
N GLU A 2 -9.73 -14.12 -9.64
CA GLU A 2 -9.28 -14.06 -8.24
C GLU A 2 -9.25 -12.63 -7.64
N VAL A 3 -8.62 -11.66 -8.33
CA VAL A 3 -8.52 -10.26 -7.86
C VAL A 3 -9.89 -9.60 -7.64
N VAL A 4 -10.86 -9.86 -8.53
CA VAL A 4 -12.23 -9.32 -8.40
C VAL A 4 -12.93 -9.89 -7.17
N ARG A 5 -12.77 -11.19 -6.92
CA ARG A 5 -13.30 -11.85 -5.72
C ARG A 5 -12.64 -11.28 -4.46
N LEU A 6 -11.31 -11.16 -4.45
CA LEU A 6 -10.55 -10.65 -3.30
C LEU A 6 -10.98 -9.22 -2.93
N ARG A 7 -11.14 -8.34 -3.93
CA ARG A 7 -11.68 -6.99 -3.73
C ARG A 7 -13.05 -6.99 -3.07
N THR A 8 -13.94 -7.87 -3.55
CA THR A 8 -15.29 -8.02 -3.00
C THR A 8 -15.23 -8.51 -1.55
N ASP A 9 -14.32 -9.44 -1.25
CA ASP A 9 -14.15 -10.00 0.09
C ASP A 9 -13.55 -8.98 1.07
N ILE A 10 -12.64 -8.11 0.62
CA ILE A 10 -12.13 -6.97 1.40
C ILE A 10 -13.27 -5.99 1.73
N TYR A 11 -14.10 -5.61 0.76
CA TYR A 11 -15.26 -4.75 1.05
C TYR A 11 -16.23 -5.41 2.03
N LYS A 12 -16.54 -6.70 1.87
CA LYS A 12 -17.39 -7.45 2.82
C LYS A 12 -16.76 -7.48 4.22
N PHE A 13 -15.45 -7.64 4.31
CA PHE A 13 -14.73 -7.58 5.57
C PHE A 13 -14.91 -6.21 6.25
N VAL A 14 -14.67 -5.12 5.53
CA VAL A 14 -14.83 -3.76 6.06
C VAL A 14 -16.27 -3.51 6.50
N MET A 15 -17.27 -3.92 5.71
CA MET A 15 -18.67 -3.78 6.10
C MET A 15 -19.02 -4.54 7.38
N LYS A 16 -18.51 -5.77 7.53
CA LYS A 16 -18.67 -6.54 8.78
C LYS A 16 -18.00 -5.84 9.96
N LEU A 17 -16.82 -5.27 9.76
CA LEU A 17 -16.10 -4.51 10.78
C LEU A 17 -16.89 -3.27 11.23
N ILE A 18 -17.42 -2.49 10.28
CA ILE A 18 -18.25 -1.31 10.56
C ILE A 18 -19.48 -1.72 11.36
N VAL A 19 -20.21 -2.75 10.92
CA VAL A 19 -21.42 -3.24 11.61
C VAL A 19 -21.10 -3.71 13.03
N LYS A 20 -20.02 -4.47 13.23
CA LYS A 20 -19.56 -4.87 14.58
C LYS A 20 -19.21 -3.66 15.45
N SER A 21 -18.67 -2.61 14.84
CA SER A 21 -18.31 -1.38 15.53
C SER A 21 -19.53 -0.62 16.03
N LEU A 22 -20.70 -0.70 15.35
CA LEU A 22 -21.93 0.02 15.75
C LEU A 22 -22.36 -0.24 17.20
N TYR A 23 -22.05 -1.42 17.74
CA TYR A 23 -22.38 -1.82 19.12
C TYR A 23 -21.27 -1.48 20.13
N LYS A 24 -20.21 -0.77 19.70
CA LYS A 24 -19.01 -0.46 20.49
C LYS A 24 -18.61 1.01 20.30
N PRO A 25 -19.13 1.94 21.14
CA PRO A 25 -18.94 3.38 20.97
C PRO A 25 -17.47 3.85 20.91
N LYS A 26 -16.55 3.15 21.60
CA LYS A 26 -15.11 3.47 21.54
C LYS A 26 -14.51 3.20 20.16
N LEU A 27 -14.91 2.09 19.52
CA LEU A 27 -14.39 1.68 18.22
C LEU A 27 -14.91 2.58 17.10
N LEU A 28 -16.19 2.99 17.14
CA LEU A 28 -16.80 3.91 16.16
C LEU A 28 -16.17 5.31 16.12
N ARG A 29 -15.46 5.70 17.20
CA ARG A 29 -14.83 7.02 17.31
C ARG A 29 -13.39 7.04 16.83
N THR A 30 -12.81 5.88 16.53
CA THR A 30 -11.46 5.79 15.94
C THR A 30 -11.46 6.44 14.56
N LYS A 31 -10.35 7.10 14.20
CA LYS A 31 -10.24 7.78 12.91
C LYS A 31 -10.35 6.79 11.76
N GLU A 32 -9.81 5.60 11.96
CA GLU A 32 -9.78 4.48 11.03
C GLU A 32 -11.18 3.98 10.69
N ILE A 33 -12.02 3.69 11.68
CA ILE A 33 -13.38 3.21 11.44
C ILE A 33 -14.21 4.28 10.75
N ILE A 34 -14.04 5.56 11.13
CA ILE A 34 -14.67 6.68 10.42
C ILE A 34 -14.19 6.72 8.96
N GLY A 35 -12.88 6.60 8.73
CA GLY A 35 -12.29 6.52 7.40
C GLY A 35 -12.92 5.40 6.56
N PHE A 36 -13.06 4.21 7.13
CA PHE A 36 -13.71 3.08 6.47
C PHE A 36 -15.19 3.30 6.18
N VAL A 37 -15.93 4.02 7.04
CA VAL A 37 -17.33 4.38 6.75
C VAL A 37 -17.43 5.35 5.57
N MET A 38 -16.44 6.23 5.40
CA MET A 38 -16.43 7.23 4.33
C MET A 38 -15.94 6.63 3.00
N GLU A 39 -14.79 5.98 3.03
CA GLU A 39 -14.08 5.46 1.86
C GLU A 39 -13.12 4.33 2.30
N PRO A 40 -13.58 3.06 2.34
CA PRO A 40 -12.75 1.91 2.72
C PRO A 40 -11.44 1.79 1.93
N MET A 41 -11.53 2.02 0.63
CA MET A 41 -10.43 2.02 -0.30
C MET A 41 -10.66 3.20 -1.23
N ASP A 42 -9.66 4.08 -1.36
CA ASP A 42 -9.67 5.15 -2.32
C ASP A 42 -9.48 4.62 -3.76
N TYR A 43 -9.54 5.53 -4.73
CA TYR A 43 -9.40 5.26 -6.15
C TYR A 43 -8.20 4.36 -6.52
N TRP A 44 -7.04 4.54 -5.90
CA TRP A 44 -5.85 3.71 -6.15
C TRP A 44 -5.90 2.39 -5.39
N ARG A 45 -6.28 2.43 -4.10
CA ARG A 45 -6.32 1.22 -3.25
C ARG A 45 -7.33 0.19 -3.72
N ILE A 46 -8.38 0.62 -4.41
CA ILE A 46 -9.34 -0.27 -5.07
C ILE A 46 -8.63 -1.23 -6.05
N GLN A 47 -7.57 -0.79 -6.73
CA GLN A 47 -6.77 -1.59 -7.65
C GLN A 47 -5.61 -2.28 -6.95
N GLU A 48 -4.83 -1.55 -6.17
CA GLU A 48 -3.54 -2.02 -5.66
C GLU A 48 -3.67 -3.09 -4.58
N ILE A 49 -4.54 -2.88 -3.58
CA ILE A 49 -4.66 -3.82 -2.44
C ILE A 49 -5.05 -5.22 -2.94
N PRO A 50 -6.12 -5.41 -3.74
CA PRO A 50 -6.47 -6.74 -4.22
C PRO A 50 -5.43 -7.35 -5.16
N GLN A 51 -4.68 -6.54 -5.91
CA GLN A 51 -3.61 -7.06 -6.78
C GLN A 51 -2.43 -7.55 -5.94
N ALA A 52 -1.95 -6.76 -4.98
CA ALA A 52 -0.85 -7.15 -4.10
C ALA A 52 -1.20 -8.38 -3.26
N LEU A 53 -2.37 -8.37 -2.60
CA LEU A 53 -2.81 -9.48 -1.77
C LEU A 53 -3.09 -10.76 -2.58
N SER A 54 -3.29 -10.67 -3.90
CA SER A 54 -3.44 -11.85 -4.76
C SER A 54 -2.17 -12.68 -4.91
N TYR A 55 -1.03 -12.28 -4.34
CA TYR A 55 0.20 -13.10 -4.29
C TYR A 55 0.47 -13.72 -2.92
N ILE A 56 -0.27 -13.29 -1.90
CA ILE A 56 -0.11 -13.79 -0.54
C ILE A 56 -1.04 -14.99 -0.35
N ARG A 57 -0.48 -16.15 0.03
CA ARG A 57 -1.21 -17.41 0.21
C ARG A 57 -0.95 -17.95 1.60
N LEU A 58 -1.83 -17.60 2.54
CA LEU A 58 -1.70 -17.96 3.94
C LEU A 58 -2.45 -19.25 4.25
N LYS A 59 -1.76 -20.23 4.80
CA LYS A 59 -2.31 -21.50 5.32
C LYS A 59 -2.31 -21.55 6.85
N GLY A 60 -1.64 -20.59 7.49
CA GLY A 60 -1.45 -20.49 8.94
C GLY A 60 -0.01 -20.78 9.33
N GLY A 61 0.54 -19.95 10.22
CA GLY A 61 1.92 -20.04 10.70
C GLY A 61 2.97 -19.32 9.85
N GLU A 62 2.60 -18.78 8.68
CA GLU A 62 3.49 -17.87 7.95
C GLU A 62 3.68 -16.55 8.71
N LYS A 63 4.81 -15.87 8.46
CA LYS A 63 5.06 -14.51 8.92
C LYS A 63 5.00 -13.54 7.76
N VAL A 64 4.24 -12.46 7.91
CA VAL A 64 4.06 -11.42 6.91
C VAL A 64 4.51 -10.08 7.48
N LEU A 65 5.35 -9.34 6.76
CA LEU A 65 5.72 -7.97 7.08
C LEU A 65 5.05 -6.99 6.12
N ASP A 66 4.30 -6.05 6.65
CA ASP A 66 3.77 -4.88 5.97
C ASP A 66 4.63 -3.67 6.32
N ILE A 67 5.25 -3.05 5.32
CA ILE A 67 6.07 -1.84 5.47
C ILE A 67 5.26 -0.64 5.02
N GLY A 68 4.71 0.10 5.99
CA GLY A 68 4.10 1.43 5.81
C GLY A 68 2.79 1.46 5.02
N SER A 69 2.25 0.34 4.55
CA SER A 69 1.05 0.37 3.70
C SER A 69 -0.16 0.95 4.45
N PRO A 70 -1.21 1.39 3.72
CA PRO A 70 -2.53 1.55 4.32
C PRO A 70 -2.93 0.26 5.05
N LYS A 71 -3.17 0.39 6.35
CA LYS A 71 -3.21 -0.71 7.31
C LYS A 71 -4.45 -1.63 7.16
N LEU A 72 -5.32 -1.36 6.18
CA LEU A 72 -6.45 -2.23 5.81
C LEU A 72 -5.97 -3.62 5.35
N SER A 73 -4.87 -3.68 4.57
CA SER A 73 -4.31 -4.94 4.07
C SER A 73 -3.92 -5.88 5.21
N SER A 74 -3.12 -5.37 6.15
CA SER A 74 -2.69 -6.12 7.34
C SER A 74 -3.86 -6.56 8.21
N LEU A 75 -4.82 -5.66 8.45
CA LEU A 75 -6.01 -5.98 9.23
C LEU A 75 -6.88 -7.07 8.57
N TYR A 76 -7.02 -7.03 7.25
CA TYR A 76 -7.74 -8.05 6.47
C TYR A 76 -7.03 -9.40 6.54
N LEU A 77 -5.71 -9.45 6.32
CA LEU A 77 -4.92 -10.69 6.39
C LEU A 77 -4.97 -11.31 7.78
N ALA A 78 -4.83 -10.50 8.84
CA ALA A 78 -4.91 -10.98 10.21
C ALA A 78 -6.30 -11.56 10.53
N SER A 79 -7.36 -10.95 10.02
CA SER A 79 -8.75 -11.38 10.23
C SER A 79 -9.16 -12.62 9.44
N THR A 80 -8.36 -13.04 8.46
CA THR A 80 -8.70 -14.13 7.53
C THR A 80 -7.71 -15.29 7.55
N SER A 81 -6.69 -15.22 8.39
CA SER A 81 -5.65 -16.25 8.53
C SER A 81 -5.26 -16.46 10.00
N ARG A 82 -4.41 -17.48 10.24
CA ARG A 82 -3.74 -17.71 11.53
C ARG A 82 -2.23 -17.45 11.41
N SER A 83 -1.85 -16.58 10.49
CA SER A 83 -0.46 -16.21 10.20
C SER A 83 -0.14 -14.93 10.96
N ASP A 84 1.12 -14.75 11.33
CA ASP A 84 1.57 -13.57 12.08
C ASP A 84 1.74 -12.40 11.13
N ILE A 85 0.97 -11.33 11.33
CA ILE A 85 0.94 -10.16 10.48
C ILE A 85 1.57 -8.98 11.21
N HIS A 86 2.77 -8.59 10.78
CA HIS A 86 3.51 -7.46 11.29
C HIS A 86 3.13 -6.21 10.48
N SER A 87 2.25 -5.40 11.04
CA SER A 87 1.76 -4.15 10.46
C SER A 87 2.62 -2.99 10.93
N THR A 88 3.50 -2.47 10.07
CA THR A 88 4.49 -1.46 10.47
C THR A 88 4.38 -0.14 9.73
N ASP A 89 4.99 0.89 10.31
CA ASP A 89 5.20 2.21 9.71
C ASP A 89 6.42 2.88 10.35
N LEU A 90 6.97 3.93 9.75
CA LEU A 90 8.06 4.69 10.37
C LEU A 90 7.56 5.41 11.64
N LEU A 91 6.31 5.86 11.62
CA LEU A 91 5.68 6.63 12.71
C LEU A 91 4.60 5.81 13.42
N ASP A 92 4.35 6.11 14.69
CA ASP A 92 3.43 5.33 15.56
C ASP A 92 1.96 5.75 15.48
N TYR A 93 1.61 6.70 14.60
CA TYR A 93 0.30 7.37 14.58
C TYR A 93 -0.91 6.42 14.52
N PHE A 94 -0.75 5.24 13.88
CA PHE A 94 -1.81 4.26 13.67
C PHE A 94 -1.94 3.28 14.84
N ILE A 95 -0.89 3.09 15.64
CA ILE A 95 -0.82 2.04 16.65
C ILE A 95 -1.97 2.13 17.66
N PRO A 96 -2.33 3.30 18.23
CA PRO A 96 -3.41 3.38 19.21
C PRO A 96 -4.78 2.90 18.67
N ASP A 97 -5.13 3.29 17.44
CA ASP A 97 -6.42 2.92 16.85
C ASP A 97 -6.43 1.45 16.41
N TYR A 98 -5.30 0.93 15.91
CA TYR A 98 -5.17 -0.48 15.52
C TYR A 98 -5.03 -1.45 16.70
N GLU A 99 -4.43 -1.07 17.83
CA GLU A 99 -4.45 -1.87 19.06
C GLU A 99 -5.86 -1.95 19.65
N ASN A 100 -6.63 -0.87 19.54
CA ASN A 100 -8.05 -0.90 19.88
C ASN A 100 -8.81 -1.88 18.96
N ILE A 101 -8.66 -1.77 17.64
CA ILE A 101 -9.32 -2.69 16.68
C ILE A 101 -8.91 -4.16 16.98
N LYS A 102 -7.61 -4.41 17.15
CA LYS A 102 -7.03 -5.72 17.46
C LYS A 102 -7.70 -6.38 18.65
N LYS A 103 -7.79 -5.67 19.78
CA LYS A 103 -8.45 -6.15 21.01
C LYS A 103 -9.93 -6.46 20.80
N HIS A 104 -10.64 -5.66 20.01
CA HIS A 104 -12.07 -5.85 19.78
C HIS A 104 -12.38 -7.02 18.85
N LEU A 105 -11.47 -7.33 17.94
CA LEU A 105 -11.60 -8.43 16.99
C LEU A 105 -10.90 -9.71 17.46
N ASN A 106 -10.23 -9.68 18.60
CA ASN A 106 -9.40 -10.77 19.14
C ASN A 106 -8.33 -11.24 18.13
N LEU A 107 -7.64 -10.28 17.50
CA LEU A 107 -6.59 -10.56 16.51
C LEU A 107 -5.23 -10.67 17.18
N GLU A 108 -5.00 -11.76 17.91
CA GLU A 108 -3.71 -11.99 18.59
C GLU A 108 -2.52 -12.07 17.62
N ASN A 109 -2.80 -12.45 16.37
CA ASN A 109 -1.83 -12.57 15.28
C ASN A 109 -1.56 -11.25 14.52
N LEU A 110 -2.13 -10.12 14.93
CA LEU A 110 -1.79 -8.80 14.40
C LEU A 110 -0.79 -8.10 15.32
N ILE A 111 0.41 -7.81 14.82
CA ILE A 111 1.47 -7.12 15.54
C ILE A 111 1.58 -5.71 14.94
N ASN A 112 1.26 -4.66 15.70
CA ASN A 112 1.42 -3.27 15.27
C ASN A 112 2.69 -2.69 15.88
N ASP A 113 3.56 -2.11 15.06
CA ASP A 113 4.86 -1.65 15.52
C ASP A 113 5.45 -0.58 14.61
N THR A 114 6.49 0.13 15.06
CA THR A 114 7.28 1.01 14.21
C THR A 114 8.47 0.28 13.60
N ALA A 115 8.79 0.59 12.35
CA ALA A 115 9.95 0.06 11.65
C ALA A 115 10.50 1.08 10.65
N ASP A 116 11.82 1.30 10.71
CA ASP A 116 12.57 1.98 9.65
C ASP A 116 12.95 0.92 8.61
N ALA A 117 12.42 1.06 7.39
CA ALA A 117 12.68 0.11 6.31
C ALA A 117 14.16 0.05 5.90
N THR A 118 14.94 1.11 6.15
CA THR A 118 16.39 1.14 5.87
C THR A 118 17.21 0.43 6.95
N LYS A 119 16.57 0.05 8.06
CA LYS A 119 17.21 -0.65 9.19
C LYS A 119 16.17 -1.47 9.95
N LEU A 120 15.71 -2.55 9.33
CA LEU A 120 14.69 -3.42 9.90
C LEU A 120 15.24 -4.16 11.13
N LYS A 121 14.51 -4.11 12.23
CA LYS A 121 14.87 -4.74 13.51
C LYS A 121 14.67 -6.27 13.56
N TYR A 122 14.38 -6.87 12.41
CA TYR A 122 14.04 -8.28 12.28
C TYR A 122 15.25 -9.12 11.87
N GLU A 123 15.19 -10.42 12.17
CA GLU A 123 16.26 -11.35 11.87
C GLU A 123 16.35 -11.68 10.37
N ASN A 124 17.49 -12.24 9.95
CA ASN A 124 17.65 -12.71 8.58
C ASN A 124 16.67 -13.86 8.29
N GLY A 125 15.95 -13.79 7.17
CA GLY A 125 15.04 -14.87 6.78
C GLY A 125 13.89 -15.10 7.75
N GLU A 126 13.34 -14.05 8.34
CA GLU A 126 12.22 -14.13 9.28
C GLU A 126 10.85 -14.23 8.59
N PHE A 127 10.65 -13.56 7.46
CA PHE A 127 9.32 -13.41 6.82
C PHE A 127 9.16 -14.27 5.57
N ASP A 128 7.99 -14.88 5.42
CA ASP A 128 7.58 -15.60 4.20
C ASP A 128 7.11 -14.61 3.12
N TYR A 129 6.48 -13.52 3.55
CA TYR A 129 6.00 -12.44 2.69
C TYR A 129 6.40 -11.08 3.25
N VAL A 130 6.87 -10.18 2.39
CA VAL A 130 7.00 -8.75 2.68
C VAL A 130 6.17 -8.00 1.66
N PHE A 131 5.37 -7.02 2.08
CA PHE A 131 4.67 -6.16 1.13
C PHE A 131 4.69 -4.69 1.54
N SER A 132 4.58 -3.81 0.55
CA SER A 132 4.53 -2.37 0.75
C SER A 132 3.78 -1.69 -0.41
N ILE A 133 2.68 -0.99 -0.10
CA ILE A 133 1.72 -0.49 -1.11
C ILE A 133 1.80 1.04 -1.17
N SER A 134 2.49 1.58 -2.17
CA SER A 134 2.82 3.01 -2.36
C SER A 134 3.45 3.65 -1.13
N VAL A 135 4.65 3.21 -0.80
CA VAL A 135 5.42 3.66 0.38
C VAL A 135 6.90 3.74 0.05
N ILE A 136 7.46 2.72 -0.61
CA ILE A 136 8.90 2.63 -0.90
C ILE A 136 9.38 3.86 -1.68
N GLU A 137 8.55 4.42 -2.56
CA GLU A 137 8.84 5.64 -3.30
C GLU A 137 9.13 6.85 -2.41
N HIS A 138 8.61 6.87 -1.18
CA HIS A 138 8.81 7.94 -0.21
C HIS A 138 10.11 7.78 0.60
N ILE A 139 10.85 6.69 0.41
CA ILE A 139 12.13 6.43 1.07
C ILE A 139 13.26 6.94 0.16
N PHE A 140 13.95 7.99 0.58
CA PHE A 140 15.03 8.58 -0.21
C PHE A 140 16.17 7.60 -0.54
N SER A 141 16.51 6.73 0.42
CA SER A 141 17.46 5.61 0.24
C SER A 141 16.72 4.28 0.10
N ASP A 142 15.79 4.24 -0.85
CA ASP A 142 15.02 3.04 -1.23
C ASP A 142 15.92 1.82 -1.53
N ASP A 143 17.10 2.02 -2.10
CA ASP A 143 18.07 0.94 -2.35
C ASP A 143 18.53 0.22 -1.06
N ILE A 144 18.69 0.96 0.04
CA ILE A 144 19.03 0.40 1.36
C ILE A 144 17.82 -0.36 1.92
N ALA A 145 16.62 0.21 1.81
CA ALA A 145 15.40 -0.46 2.23
C ALA A 145 15.20 -1.79 1.49
N MET A 146 15.49 -1.81 0.18
CA MET A 146 15.38 -3.03 -0.63
C MET A 146 16.39 -4.11 -0.23
N LYS A 147 17.61 -3.75 0.21
CA LYS A 147 18.58 -4.70 0.78
C LYS A 147 18.08 -5.29 2.09
N GLU A 148 17.53 -4.47 2.98
CA GLU A 148 16.95 -4.93 4.25
C GLU A 148 15.74 -5.84 4.03
N ILE A 149 14.85 -5.50 3.09
CA ILE A 149 13.72 -6.35 2.71
C ILE A 149 14.21 -7.71 2.23
N ALA A 150 15.21 -7.74 1.33
CA ALA A 150 15.78 -8.98 0.85
C ALA A 150 16.44 -9.79 1.97
N ARG A 151 17.07 -9.14 2.95
CA ARG A 151 17.69 -9.77 4.12
C ARG A 151 16.66 -10.49 4.99
N VAL A 152 15.57 -9.81 5.36
CA VAL A 152 14.54 -10.35 6.27
C VAL A 152 13.62 -11.38 5.60
N LEU A 153 13.59 -11.43 4.27
CA LEU A 153 12.80 -12.40 3.53
C LEU A 153 13.44 -13.81 3.58
N LYS A 154 12.64 -14.85 3.80
CA LYS A 154 13.07 -16.26 3.73
C LYS A 154 13.45 -16.65 2.29
N PRO A 155 14.35 -17.64 2.10
CA PRO A 155 14.50 -18.29 0.79
C PRO A 155 13.15 -18.78 0.26
N GLY A 156 12.81 -18.46 -1.00
CA GLY A 156 11.50 -18.75 -1.59
C GLY A 156 10.37 -17.80 -1.16
N GLY A 157 10.64 -16.84 -0.26
CA GLY A 157 9.68 -15.81 0.12
C GLY A 157 9.46 -14.77 -0.98
N LEU A 158 8.33 -14.05 -0.90
CA LEU A 158 7.96 -13.01 -1.87
C LEU A 158 7.98 -11.61 -1.27
N ALA A 159 8.52 -10.66 -2.02
CA ALA A 159 8.36 -9.23 -1.77
C ALA A 159 7.41 -8.62 -2.80
N ILE A 160 6.37 -7.91 -2.36
CA ILE A 160 5.29 -7.40 -3.21
C ILE A 160 5.13 -5.89 -3.02
N PHE A 161 5.25 -5.14 -4.11
CA PHE A 161 5.21 -3.68 -4.09
C PHE A 161 4.19 -3.11 -5.05
N THR A 162 3.60 -1.97 -4.69
CA THR A 162 3.07 -1.04 -5.69
C THR A 162 3.84 0.26 -5.66
N LEU A 163 4.22 0.75 -6.84
CA LEU A 163 5.11 1.90 -7.01
C LEU A 163 4.61 2.79 -8.15
N PRO A 164 4.81 4.12 -8.08
CA PRO A 164 4.56 5.00 -9.22
C PRO A 164 5.49 4.64 -10.38
N PHE A 165 4.94 4.58 -11.59
CA PHE A 165 5.70 4.24 -12.79
C PHE A 165 5.28 5.08 -13.99
N HIS A 166 6.26 5.72 -14.64
CA HIS A 166 6.07 6.69 -15.71
C HIS A 166 7.09 6.46 -16.84
N SER A 167 6.93 7.17 -17.97
CA SER A 167 7.91 7.15 -19.06
C SER A 167 9.27 7.68 -18.60
N ASP A 168 9.23 8.74 -17.79
CA ASP A 168 10.37 9.48 -17.30
C ASP A 168 10.44 9.35 -15.78
N ALA A 169 11.65 9.11 -15.28
CA ALA A 169 11.90 9.11 -13.84
C ALA A 169 12.00 10.56 -13.35
N VAL A 170 11.36 10.85 -12.22
CA VAL A 170 11.33 12.19 -11.61
C VAL A 170 11.32 12.05 -10.10
N ASP A 171 12.19 12.82 -9.44
CA ASP A 171 12.10 13.02 -8.00
C ASP A 171 11.19 14.22 -7.73
N GLU A 172 10.11 14.00 -6.98
CA GLU A 172 9.20 15.05 -6.57
C GLU A 172 9.60 15.58 -5.19
N TYR A 173 9.48 16.90 -5.03
CA TYR A 173 9.77 17.60 -3.79
C TYR A 173 8.60 18.52 -3.45
N HIS A 174 8.19 18.50 -2.18
CA HIS A 174 7.13 19.35 -1.65
C HIS A 174 7.69 20.45 -0.77
N ASP A 175 6.92 21.51 -0.56
CA ASP A 175 7.28 22.50 0.46
C ASP A 175 7.29 21.83 1.84
N ALA A 176 8.34 22.09 2.61
CA ALA A 176 8.44 21.67 3.99
C ALA A 176 7.19 22.15 4.74
N PRO A 177 6.53 21.28 5.52
CA PRO A 177 5.41 21.73 6.33
C PRO A 177 5.87 22.84 7.28
N TYR A 178 5.00 23.81 7.59
CA TYR A 178 5.40 25.01 8.34
C TYR A 178 5.92 24.73 9.77
N TRP A 179 5.64 23.53 10.29
CA TRP A 179 6.11 23.02 11.58
C TRP A 179 7.41 22.19 11.48
N SER A 180 7.98 22.01 10.29
CA SER A 180 9.29 21.38 10.10
C SER A 180 10.43 22.33 10.47
N GLU A 181 11.51 21.79 11.02
CA GLU A 181 12.77 22.54 11.19
C GLU A 181 13.46 22.78 9.83
N GLU A 182 13.17 21.94 8.84
CA GLU A 182 13.66 22.09 7.47
C GLU A 182 12.92 23.24 6.75
N LYS A 183 13.68 24.06 6.03
CA LYS A 183 13.14 25.16 5.21
C LYS A 183 13.30 24.85 3.74
N GLY A 184 12.31 25.19 2.94
CA GLY A 184 12.34 25.02 1.48
C GLY A 184 11.69 23.70 1.05
N LYS A 185 12.18 23.13 -0.05
CA LYS A 185 11.62 21.91 -0.62
C LYS A 185 12.26 20.66 0.00
N VAL A 186 11.43 19.74 0.47
CA VAL A 186 11.82 18.44 1.04
C VAL A 186 11.45 17.33 0.07
N PHE A 187 12.25 16.26 0.06
CA PHE A 187 11.98 15.10 -0.77
C PHE A 187 10.60 14.53 -0.46
N TYR A 188 9.80 14.26 -1.49
CA TYR A 188 8.48 13.68 -1.35
C TYR A 188 8.44 12.24 -1.84
N GLN A 189 8.79 12.00 -3.10
CA GLN A 189 8.80 10.64 -3.65
C GLN A 189 9.64 10.52 -4.92
N HIS A 190 10.06 9.29 -5.20
CA HIS A 190 10.58 8.86 -6.49
C HIS A 190 9.42 8.47 -7.42
N ARG A 191 9.42 8.93 -8.66
CA ARG A 191 8.68 8.31 -9.77
C ARG A 191 9.64 7.48 -10.59
N TYR A 192 9.33 6.20 -10.74
CA TYR A 192 10.22 5.28 -11.43
C TYR A 192 9.91 5.23 -12.93
N ASN A 193 10.94 5.06 -13.74
CA ASN A 193 10.80 4.50 -15.08
C ASN A 193 11.46 3.12 -15.09
N LYS A 194 11.56 2.49 -16.27
CA LYS A 194 12.16 1.16 -16.39
C LYS A 194 13.60 1.10 -15.86
N GLU A 195 14.41 2.12 -16.16
CA GLU A 195 15.82 2.15 -15.79
C GLU A 195 16.00 2.36 -14.28
N THR A 196 15.32 3.36 -13.70
CA THR A 196 15.45 3.67 -12.28
C THR A 196 14.81 2.61 -11.39
N LEU A 197 13.74 1.95 -11.85
CA LEU A 197 13.18 0.78 -11.16
C LEU A 197 14.23 -0.34 -11.05
N GLU A 198 14.94 -0.62 -12.15
CA GLU A 198 15.97 -1.65 -12.17
C GLU A 198 17.14 -1.27 -11.24
N GLN A 199 17.64 -0.05 -11.36
CA GLN A 199 18.83 0.42 -10.64
C GLN A 199 18.60 0.65 -9.15
N ARG A 200 17.40 1.07 -8.74
CA ARG A 200 17.11 1.44 -7.33
C ARG A 200 16.39 0.33 -6.57
N ILE A 201 15.52 -0.42 -7.23
CA ILE A 201 14.66 -1.40 -6.57
C ILE A 201 15.14 -2.82 -6.80
N ILE A 202 15.26 -3.23 -8.07
CA ILE A 202 15.47 -4.65 -8.41
C ILE A 202 16.92 -5.06 -8.15
N VAL A 203 17.89 -4.41 -8.79
CA VAL A 203 19.31 -4.76 -8.68
C VAL A 203 19.83 -4.67 -7.24
N PRO A 204 19.57 -3.59 -6.46
CA PRO A 204 20.08 -3.50 -5.09
C PRO A 204 19.49 -4.55 -4.15
N SER A 205 18.25 -5.00 -4.39
CA SER A 205 17.62 -6.05 -3.58
C SER A 205 18.30 -7.41 -3.76
N GLY A 206 18.90 -7.68 -4.92
CA GLY A 206 19.38 -9.02 -5.29
C GLY A 206 18.27 -10.08 -5.41
N LEU A 207 16.99 -9.67 -5.39
CA LEU A 207 15.85 -10.57 -5.56
C LEU A 207 15.55 -10.78 -7.05
N ARG A 208 15.00 -11.94 -7.39
CA ARG A 208 14.60 -12.25 -8.77
C ARG A 208 13.22 -11.67 -9.05
N THR A 209 13.08 -10.94 -10.17
CA THR A 209 11.77 -10.51 -10.65
C THR A 209 10.92 -11.71 -11.03
N LYS A 210 9.79 -11.87 -10.34
CA LYS A 210 8.79 -12.91 -10.60
C LYS A 210 7.71 -12.40 -11.54
N GLU A 211 7.23 -11.19 -11.31
CA GLU A 211 6.21 -10.58 -12.15
C GLU A 211 6.22 -9.05 -12.04
N ILE A 212 5.92 -8.38 -13.15
CA ILE A 212 5.59 -6.95 -13.19
C ILE A 212 4.24 -6.82 -13.90
N LYS A 213 3.29 -6.13 -13.27
CA LYS A 213 2.06 -5.68 -13.93
C LYS A 213 2.01 -4.18 -13.95
N TYR A 214 1.44 -3.63 -15.01
CA TYR A 214 1.30 -2.19 -15.18
C TYR A 214 -0.16 -1.79 -15.03
N PHE A 215 -0.39 -0.74 -14.26
CA PHE A 215 -1.69 -0.09 -14.11
C PHE A 215 -1.64 1.25 -14.82
N ALA A 216 -2.54 1.40 -15.78
CA ALA A 216 -2.71 2.62 -16.55
C ALA A 216 -4.06 3.25 -16.28
N GLU A 217 -4.15 4.54 -16.57
CA GLU A 217 -5.37 5.30 -16.41
C GLU A 217 -5.68 6.16 -17.63
N ARG A 218 -6.95 6.17 -18.04
CA ARG A 218 -7.44 7.11 -19.04
C ARG A 218 -7.49 8.49 -18.35
N PRO A 219 -6.82 9.53 -18.87
CA PRO A 219 -6.83 10.84 -18.21
C PRO A 219 -8.25 11.42 -18.15
N ILE A 220 -8.66 11.90 -16.97
CA ILE A 220 -9.93 12.64 -16.78
C ILE A 220 -9.81 14.06 -17.35
N GLY A 221 -8.60 14.62 -17.33
CA GLY A 221 -8.27 15.93 -17.87
C GLY A 221 -6.83 15.98 -18.36
N GLU A 222 -6.39 17.18 -18.74
CA GLU A 222 -4.99 17.43 -19.10
C GLU A 222 -4.06 17.14 -17.91
N LEU A 223 -2.97 16.41 -18.18
CA LEU A 223 -1.89 16.21 -17.21
C LEU A 223 -1.11 17.53 -17.08
N LYS A 224 -1.02 18.04 -15.85
CA LYS A 224 -0.30 19.28 -15.54
C LYS A 224 0.63 19.02 -14.36
N LEU A 225 1.74 19.72 -14.31
CA LEU A 225 2.54 19.82 -13.09
C LEU A 225 1.97 20.98 -12.27
N VAL A 226 1.44 20.69 -11.09
CA VAL A 226 0.95 21.69 -10.12
C VAL A 226 1.81 21.56 -8.88
N ASP A 227 2.51 22.62 -8.50
CA ASP A 227 3.44 22.66 -7.36
C ASP A 227 4.52 21.57 -7.38
N GLY A 228 4.92 21.13 -8.59
CA GLY A 228 5.92 20.07 -8.77
C GLY A 228 5.36 18.65 -8.74
N VAL A 229 4.03 18.49 -8.65
CA VAL A 229 3.34 17.19 -8.65
C VAL A 229 2.54 17.03 -9.94
N LEU A 230 2.66 15.87 -10.57
CA LEU A 230 1.84 15.54 -11.73
C LEU A 230 0.38 15.31 -11.34
N THR A 231 -0.54 16.08 -11.94
CA THR A 231 -1.98 15.95 -11.68
C THR A 231 -2.55 14.68 -12.33
N GLU A 232 -2.54 13.60 -11.57
CA GLU A 232 -3.19 12.33 -11.93
C GLU A 232 -4.69 12.31 -11.57
N ASN A 233 -5.41 11.28 -12.04
CA ASN A 233 -6.86 11.19 -11.82
C ASN A 233 -7.24 11.20 -10.33
N ILE A 234 -6.39 10.68 -9.45
CA ILE A 234 -6.63 10.71 -8.00
C ILE A 234 -6.87 12.13 -7.49
N HIS A 235 -6.22 13.15 -8.06
CA HIS A 235 -6.42 14.55 -7.67
C HIS A 235 -7.81 15.06 -8.08
N HIS A 236 -8.27 14.66 -9.26
CA HIS A 236 -9.64 14.95 -9.72
C HIS A 236 -10.68 14.22 -8.86
N VAL A 237 -10.47 12.93 -8.59
CA VAL A 237 -11.38 12.12 -7.76
C VAL A 237 -11.43 12.66 -6.33
N LYS A 238 -10.27 13.01 -5.73
CA LYS A 238 -10.21 13.66 -4.43
C LYS A 238 -11.09 14.90 -4.40
N LYS A 239 -10.98 15.82 -5.37
CA LYS A 239 -11.83 17.01 -5.47
C LYS A 239 -13.34 16.69 -5.45
N TYR A 240 -13.77 15.59 -6.05
CA TYR A 240 -15.17 15.15 -6.03
C TYR A 240 -15.58 14.49 -4.70
N THR A 241 -14.66 13.82 -4.01
CA THR A 241 -14.93 13.15 -2.72
C THR A 241 -14.84 14.08 -1.51
N GLU A 242 -13.98 15.10 -1.54
CA GLU A 242 -13.66 15.95 -0.37
C GLU A 242 -14.89 16.63 0.23
N PHE A 243 -15.81 17.12 -0.61
CA PHE A 243 -17.05 17.72 -0.13
C PHE A 243 -17.84 16.75 0.74
N PHE A 244 -18.06 15.52 0.26
CA PHE A 244 -18.83 14.49 0.96
C PHE A 244 -18.11 13.97 2.21
N LYS A 245 -16.77 13.91 2.17
CA LYS A 245 -15.94 13.64 3.35
C LYS A 245 -16.17 14.68 4.44
N LYS A 246 -16.15 15.97 4.07
CA LYS A 246 -16.33 17.09 5.00
C LYS A 246 -17.71 17.10 5.65
N ILE A 247 -18.77 16.80 4.90
CA ILE A 247 -20.14 16.71 5.45
C ILE A 247 -20.49 15.32 6.01
N LYS A 248 -19.51 14.40 6.08
CA LYS A 248 -19.62 13.08 6.72
C LYS A 248 -20.76 12.21 6.20
N ILE A 249 -21.07 12.28 4.89
CA ILE A 249 -22.04 11.36 4.28
C ILE A 249 -21.37 10.00 4.02
N PRO A 250 -21.81 8.91 4.68
CA PRO A 250 -21.21 7.58 4.54
C PRO A 250 -21.21 7.08 3.09
N PHE A 251 -20.15 6.37 2.71
CA PHE A 251 -19.99 5.61 1.45
C PHE A 251 -20.11 6.37 0.12
N VAL A 252 -20.55 7.64 0.10
CA VAL A 252 -20.65 8.40 -1.17
C VAL A 252 -19.27 8.55 -1.82
N SER A 253 -18.24 8.85 -1.04
CA SER A 253 -16.86 8.92 -1.54
C SER A 253 -16.39 7.57 -2.09
N SER A 254 -16.69 6.47 -1.39
CA SER A 254 -16.43 5.10 -1.88
C SER A 254 -17.10 4.82 -3.23
N LEU A 255 -18.37 5.20 -3.40
CA LEU A 255 -19.11 5.02 -4.66
C LEU A 255 -18.52 5.85 -5.80
N ILE A 256 -18.11 7.09 -5.53
CA ILE A 256 -17.41 7.94 -6.49
C ILE A 256 -16.09 7.27 -6.89
N SER A 257 -15.25 6.89 -5.93
CA SER A 257 -13.96 6.23 -6.21
C SER A 257 -14.14 4.94 -7.00
N LEU A 258 -15.14 4.11 -6.68
CA LEU A 258 -15.49 2.90 -7.46
C LEU A 258 -15.93 3.22 -8.90
N HIS A 259 -16.77 4.24 -9.08
CA HIS A 259 -17.23 4.67 -10.40
C HIS A 259 -16.05 5.10 -11.29
N TYR A 260 -15.20 5.98 -10.75
CA TYR A 260 -14.05 6.49 -11.48
C TYR A 260 -13.00 5.41 -11.70
N TRP A 261 -12.70 4.59 -10.69
CA TRP A 261 -11.76 3.47 -10.83
C TRP A 261 -12.15 2.58 -12.01
N ARG A 262 -13.41 2.12 -12.03
CA ARG A 262 -13.93 1.22 -13.07
C ARG A 262 -13.91 1.85 -14.47
N LYS A 263 -14.11 3.16 -14.56
CA LYS A 263 -14.18 3.87 -15.84
C LYS A 263 -12.79 4.17 -16.42
N TYR A 264 -11.83 4.53 -15.56
CA TYR A 264 -10.57 5.11 -16.01
C TYR A 264 -9.38 4.19 -15.85
N GLN A 265 -9.32 3.31 -14.84
CA GLN A 265 -8.18 2.40 -14.65
C GLN A 265 -8.31 1.11 -15.46
N TYR A 266 -7.17 0.57 -15.90
CA TYR A 266 -7.06 -0.70 -16.62
C TYR A 266 -5.66 -1.30 -16.47
N ASP A 267 -5.59 -2.63 -16.57
CA ASP A 267 -4.35 -3.39 -16.54
C ASP A 267 -3.77 -3.47 -17.96
N ILE A 268 -2.44 -3.34 -18.10
CA ILE A 268 -1.73 -3.54 -19.37
C ILE A 268 -0.50 -4.43 -19.17
N GLN A 269 -0.10 -5.11 -20.24
CA GLN A 269 1.06 -6.01 -20.22
C GLN A 269 2.39 -5.28 -20.42
N ASN A 270 2.39 -4.23 -21.23
CA ASN A 270 3.56 -3.41 -21.51
C ASN A 270 3.22 -1.96 -21.19
N PRO A 271 4.17 -1.19 -20.60
CA PRO A 271 3.91 0.19 -20.24
C PRO A 271 3.67 1.05 -21.48
N ASP A 272 2.80 2.04 -21.33
CA ASP A 272 2.48 3.07 -22.30
C ASP A 272 2.46 4.45 -21.64
N GLN A 273 2.14 5.50 -22.40
CA GLN A 273 2.07 6.88 -21.90
C GLN A 273 1.03 7.11 -20.78
N ASN A 274 0.10 6.18 -20.58
CA ASN A 274 -0.95 6.25 -19.55
C ASN A 274 -0.62 5.42 -18.31
N THR A 275 0.52 4.73 -18.30
CA THR A 275 1.00 3.98 -17.13
C THR A 275 1.32 4.94 -16.00
N ARG A 276 0.86 4.62 -14.79
CA ARG A 276 1.09 5.45 -13.60
C ARG A 276 1.57 4.67 -12.39
N CYS A 277 1.29 3.37 -12.37
CA CYS A 277 1.65 2.51 -11.25
C CYS A 277 2.01 1.13 -11.77
N ILE A 278 2.86 0.43 -11.03
CA ILE A 278 3.14 -0.99 -11.24
C ILE A 278 2.79 -1.79 -9.98
N LEU A 279 2.50 -3.07 -10.20
CA LEU A 279 2.69 -4.11 -9.20
C LEU A 279 4.01 -4.81 -9.53
N LEU A 280 4.95 -4.82 -8.59
CA LEU A 280 6.21 -5.54 -8.69
C LEU A 280 6.22 -6.70 -7.68
N VAL A 281 6.45 -7.91 -8.18
CA VAL A 281 6.62 -9.11 -7.34
C VAL A 281 8.03 -9.65 -7.53
N LEU A 282 8.78 -9.66 -6.44
CA LEU A 282 10.13 -10.18 -6.36
C LEU A 282 10.16 -11.46 -5.50
N GLU A 283 11.10 -12.34 -5.78
CA GLU A 283 11.25 -13.62 -5.10
C GLU A 283 12.70 -13.82 -4.67
N LYS A 284 12.91 -14.21 -3.41
CA LYS A 284 14.24 -14.62 -2.95
C LYS A 284 14.53 -16.01 -3.46
N ALA A 285 15.69 -16.21 -4.06
CA ALA A 285 16.11 -17.53 -4.50
C ALA A 285 15.95 -18.54 -3.36
N GLY A 286 15.33 -19.69 -3.66
CA GLY A 286 15.28 -20.80 -2.71
C GLY A 286 16.69 -21.33 -2.46
N ASN A 287 16.90 -22.01 -1.33
CA ASN A 287 18.05 -22.87 -1.22
C ASN A 287 17.83 -24.01 -2.22
N GLU A 288 18.59 -24.05 -3.31
CA GLU A 288 18.69 -25.29 -4.08
C GLU A 288 19.19 -26.39 -3.12
N PRO A 289 18.58 -27.58 -3.10
CA PRO A 289 19.18 -28.68 -2.37
C PRO A 289 20.57 -28.95 -2.98
N CYS A 290 21.62 -28.79 -2.18
CA CYS A 290 22.96 -29.30 -2.49
C CYS A 290 22.91 -30.81 -2.79
#